data_AF-A0A0G0VWW4-F1
#
_entry.id   AF-A0A0G0VWW4-F1
#
_cell.length_a   1.000
_cell.length_b   1.000
_cell.length_c   1.000
_cell.angle_alpha   90.00
_cell.angle_beta   90.00
_cell.angle_gamma   90.00
#
_symmetry.space_group_name_H-M   'P 1'
#
loop_
_entity.id
_entity.type
_entity.pdbx_description
1 polymer ?
#
loop_
_entity_poly.entity_id
_entity_poly.type
_entity_poly.pdbx_seq_one_letter_code
_entity_poly.pdbx_strand_id
1 'polypeptide(L)' 'MILSEKGLIVEENLRRISAIYPFVLIDKYVVMPNHVHLLINITMHKQVETCHWRVSTEKLLSQKKIG' A
#
# COMPACT_ATOMS: atom_id res chain seq x y z
N MET A 1 -21.91 -12.97 -14.97
CA MET A 1 -21.23 -14.13 -14.35
C MET A 1 -22.00 -14.51 -13.10
N ILE A 2 -22.27 -15.79 -12.89
CA ILE A 2 -22.90 -16.31 -11.67
C ILE A 2 -21.75 -16.76 -10.75
N LEU A 3 -21.66 -16.19 -9.54
CA LEU A 3 -20.66 -16.61 -8.54
C LEU A 3 -21.13 -17.88 -7.83
N SER A 4 -20.18 -18.72 -7.43
CA SER A 4 -20.45 -19.81 -6.49
C SER A 4 -20.73 -19.24 -5.10
N GLU A 5 -21.27 -20.06 -4.20
CA GLU A 5 -21.48 -19.68 -2.80
C GLU A 5 -20.19 -19.14 -2.15
N LYS A 6 -19.06 -19.81 -2.38
CA LYS A 6 -17.75 -19.33 -1.93
C LYS A 6 -17.37 -17.99 -2.56
N GLY A 7 -17.68 -17.80 -3.83
CA GLY A 7 -17.46 -16.53 -4.54
C GLY A 7 -18.27 -15.38 -3.95
N LEU A 8 -19.51 -15.63 -3.54
CA LEU A 8 -20.38 -14.66 -2.87
C LEU A 8 -19.80 -14.26 -1.50
N ILE A 9 -19.33 -15.24 -0.71
CA ILE A 9 -18.68 -14.97 0.58
C ILE A 9 -17.44 -14.11 0.38
N VAL A 10 -16.60 -14.42 -0.62
CA VAL A 10 -15.43 -13.59 -0.95
C VAL A 10 -15.86 -12.18 -1.31
N GLU A 11 -16.83 -12.02 -2.22
CA GLU A 11 -17.33 -10.71 -2.64
C GLU A 11 -17.84 -9.87 -1.45
N GLU A 12 -18.60 -10.47 -0.54
CA GLU A 12 -19.08 -9.80 0.66
C GLU A 12 -17.93 -9.33 1.56
N ASN A 13 -16.93 -10.18 1.77
CA ASN A 13 -15.76 -9.81 2.55
C ASN A 13 -14.95 -8.69 1.90
N LEU A 14 -14.79 -8.71 0.57
CA LEU A 14 -14.10 -7.63 -0.16
C LEU A 14 -14.81 -6.29 0.03
N ARG A 15 -16.15 -6.26 -0.02
CA ARG A 15 -16.92 -5.03 0.24
C ARG A 15 -16.75 -4.51 1.66
N ARG A 16 -16.47 -5.38 2.62
CA ARG A 16 -16.26 -5.02 4.04
C ARG A 16 -14.84 -4.57 4.36
N ILE A 17 -13.86 -4.82 3.48
CA ILE A 17 -12.44 -4.51 3.75
C ILE A 17 -12.26 -3.04 4.14
N SER A 18 -12.86 -2.09 3.43
CA SER A 18 -12.70 -0.66 3.74
C SER A 18 -13.36 -0.23 5.05
N ALA A 19 -14.32 -1.00 5.57
CA ALA A 19 -14.90 -0.76 6.90
C ALA A 19 -14.03 -1.36 8.02
N ILE A 20 -13.36 -2.49 7.76
CA ILE A 20 -12.49 -3.16 8.73
C ILE A 20 -11.11 -2.50 8.81
N TYR A 21 -10.61 -2.01 7.67
CA TYR A 21 -9.29 -1.41 7.51
C TYR A 21 -9.45 0.04 7.01
N PRO A 22 -9.46 1.04 7.91
CA PRO A 22 -9.75 2.43 7.57
C PRO A 22 -8.78 3.07 6.56
N PHE A 23 -7.59 2.50 6.40
CA PHE A 23 -6.55 2.99 5.50
C PHE A 23 -6.43 2.17 4.22
N VAL A 24 -7.37 1.25 3.97
CA VAL A 24 -7.38 0.38 2.79
C VAL A 24 -8.65 0.61 2.01
N LEU A 25 -8.49 1.05 0.77
CA LEU A 25 -9.58 1.24 -0.17
C LEU A 25 -9.43 0.24 -1.32
N ILE A 26 -10.52 -0.44 -1.68
CA ILE A 26 -10.55 -1.33 -2.84
C ILE A 26 -11.16 -0.57 -4.01
N ASP A 27 -10.37 -0.29 -5.04
CA ASP A 27 -10.83 0.43 -6.23
C ASP A 27 -11.59 -0.48 -7.18
N LYS A 28 -11.02 -1.66 -7.47
CA LYS A 28 -11.60 -2.66 -8.37
C LYS A 28 -11.22 -4.06 -7.90
N TYR A 29 -12.08 -5.03 -8.15
CA TYR A 29 -11.77 -6.44 -7.91
C TYR A 29 -12.51 -7.36 -8.90
N VAL A 30 -11.98 -8.57 -9.06
CA VAL A 30 -12.62 -9.67 -9.81
C VAL A 30 -12.41 -10.96 -9.04
N VAL A 31 -13.50 -11.67 -8.75
CA VAL A 31 -13.49 -13.00 -8.12
C VAL A 31 -13.59 -14.07 -9.22
N MET A 32 -12.55 -14.89 -9.34
CA MET A 32 -12.49 -16.02 -10.27
C MET A 32 -12.56 -17.34 -9.48
N PRO A 33 -12.90 -18.47 -10.13
CA PRO A 33 -13.06 -19.75 -9.43
C PRO A 33 -11.84 -20.21 -8.62
N ASN A 34 -10.62 -19.83 -9.03
CA ASN A 34 -9.35 -20.26 -8.45
C ASN A 34 -8.53 -19.13 -7.79
N HIS A 35 -8.85 -17.86 -8.05
CA HIS A 35 -8.10 -16.72 -7.49
C HIS A 35 -8.91 -15.42 -7.53
N VAL A 36 -8.38 -14.37 -6.91
CA VAL A 36 -9.01 -13.05 -6.85
C VAL A 36 -7.98 -12.01 -7.29
N HIS A 37 -8.38 -11.10 -8.17
CA HIS A 37 -7.60 -9.91 -8.52
C HIS A 37 -8.19 -8.68 -7.85
N LEU A 38 -7.33 -7.85 -7.27
CA LEU A 38 -7.74 -6.62 -6.57
C LEU A 38 -6.78 -5.49 -6.92
N LEU A 39 -7.35 -4.30 -7.12
CA LEU A 39 -6.65 -3.03 -7.07
C LEU A 39 -6.94 -2.39 -5.72
N ILE A 40 -5.89 -2.22 -4.93
CA ILE A 40 -5.98 -1.69 -3.57
C ILE A 40 -5.17 -0.41 -3.46
N ASN A 41 -5.72 0.56 -2.73
CA ASN A 41 -5.03 1.77 -2.34
C ASN A 41 -4.83 1.74 -0.82
N ILE A 42 -3.58 1.91 -0.38
CA ILE A 42 -3.21 1.92 1.03
C ILE A 42 -2.71 3.32 1.37
N THR A 43 -3.56 4.11 2.00
CA THR A 43 -3.26 5.50 2.33
C THR A 43 -2.78 5.61 3.78
N MET A 44 -1.48 5.43 4.01
CA MET A 44 -0.85 5.78 5.28
C MET A 44 -0.30 7.21 5.23
N HIS A 45 -1.03 8.16 5.79
CA HIS A 45 -0.45 9.44 6.22
C HIS A 45 0.02 9.31 7.67
N LYS A 46 1.04 8.50 7.93
CA LYS A 46 1.94 8.80 9.05
C LYS A 46 3.23 9.29 8.43
N GLN A 47 3.57 10.55 8.70
CA GLN A 47 4.97 10.96 8.66
C GLN A 47 5.67 10.14 9.74
N VAL A 48 6.13 8.95 9.40
CA VAL A 48 7.12 8.27 10.21
C VAL A 48 8.43 8.89 9.79
N GLU A 49 9.00 9.74 10.64
CA GLU A 49 10.42 10.02 10.53
C GLU A 49 11.13 8.68 10.63
N THR A 50 11.72 8.23 9.53
CA THR A 50 12.67 7.13 9.58
C THR A 50 13.88 7.65 10.34
N CYS A 51 14.48 6.85 11.22
CA CYS A 51 15.76 7.19 11.83
C CYS A 51 16.76 7.55 10.73
N HIS A 52 16.99 8.83 10.51
CA HIS A 52 18.07 9.29 9.65
C HIS A 52 19.35 9.01 10.41
N TRP A 53 20.05 7.92 10.06
CA TRP A 53 21.46 7.82 10.43
C TRP A 53 22.14 9.03 9.81
N ARG A 54 22.56 9.99 10.64
CA ARG A 54 23.34 11.15 10.21
C ARG A 54 24.57 10.63 9.46
N VAL A 55 24.50 10.60 8.14
CA VAL A 55 25.70 10.48 7.32
C VAL A 55 26.39 11.84 7.49
N SER A 56 27.52 11.88 8.19
CA SER A 56 28.32 13.08 8.29
C SER A 56 28.68 13.54 6.88
N THR A 57 27.99 14.55 6.35
CA THR A 57 28.30 15.20 5.07
C THR A 57 29.52 16.12 5.21
N GLU A 58 30.52 15.71 5.98
CA GLU A 58 31.74 16.47 6.26
C GLU A 58 32.75 16.39 5.11
N LYS A 59 32.47 15.61 4.05
CA LYS A 59 33.39 15.48 2.90
C LYS A 59 32.99 16.23 1.63
N LEU A 60 31.82 16.87 1.55
CA LEU A 60 31.41 17.58 0.33
C LEU A 60 31.76 19.08 0.30
N LEU A 61 32.27 19.65 1.41
CA LEU A 61 32.73 21.04 1.47
C LEU A 61 34.25 21.21 1.37
N SER A 62 35.02 20.11 1.36
CA SER A 62 36.49 20.18 1.25
C SER A 62 37.00 20.28 -0.20
N GLN A 63 36.18 19.94 -1.20
CA GLN A 63 36.57 20.01 -2.62
C GLN A 63 36.10 21.27 -3.36
N LYS A 64 35.48 22.24 -2.68
CA LYS A 64 35.11 23.55 -3.25
C LYS A 64 35.94 24.69 -2.65
N LYS A 65 37.25 24.48 -2.53
CA LYS A 65 38.25 25.52 -2.23
C LYS A 65 39.56 25.27 -2.96
N ILE A 66 39.54 25.20 -4.29
CA ILE A 66 40.72 25.50 -5.12
C ILE A 66 40.24 25.86 -6.53
N GLY A 67 40.47 27.10 -6.95
CA GLY A 67 40.15 27.64 -8.28
C GLY A 67 39.35 28.92 -8.19
#